data_AF-A0A2W4MQ77-F1
#
_entry.id   AF-A0A2W4MQ77-F1
#
_cell.length_a   1.000
_cell.length_b   1.000
_cell.length_c   1.000
_cell.angle_alpha   90.00
_cell.angle_beta   90.00
_cell.angle_gamma   90.00
#
_symmetry.space_group_name_H-M   'P 1'
#
loop_
_entity.id
_entity.type
_entity.pdbx_description
1 polymer ?
#
loop_
_entity_poly.entity_id
_entity_poly.type
_entity_poly.pdbx_seq_one_letter_code
_entity_poly.pdbx_strand_id
1 'polypeptide(L)'
;MSHPFDRAHRRTLASMIFGSRWLQLPLYLGLIVAQCVYVILFCKELWHLLVHAATFSEQEIMLIVLALIDVVMISNLLVMVIVGGYETFVSRLHLEGHPDQPEWLDHVNASVLKIKLAMAIVGISSIHLLKTFIEAGHLGTPSAKFTSTGVMWQTIIHLVFIVSAIGIAYVDYLSSKSNHGRPKSHGHSHNHTNSPSHACSHDHTPSHIGSH
;
A
#
# COMPACT_ATOMS: atom_id res chain seq x y z
N MET A 1 14.90 -10.75 43.93
CA MET A 1 13.57 -10.18 44.27
C MET A 1 12.97 -9.62 42.99
N SER A 2 11.99 -10.33 42.41
CA SER A 2 11.26 -9.90 41.21
C SER A 2 10.04 -9.07 41.63
N HIS A 3 9.96 -7.83 41.14
CA HIS A 3 8.86 -6.92 41.45
C HIS A 3 7.53 -7.39 40.79
N PRO A 4 6.42 -7.49 41.54
CA PRO A 4 5.14 -8.01 41.05
C PRO A 4 4.28 -7.02 40.24
N PHE A 5 4.68 -5.75 40.11
CA PHE A 5 3.89 -4.71 39.42
C PHE A 5 3.88 -4.82 37.88
N ASP A 6 4.68 -5.71 37.32
CA ASP A 6 5.01 -5.71 35.89
C ASP A 6 4.07 -6.61 35.05
N ARG A 7 3.20 -7.43 35.68
CA ARG A 7 2.31 -8.38 34.97
C ARG A 7 0.94 -7.79 34.59
N ALA A 8 0.42 -6.81 35.33
CA ALA A 8 -0.91 -6.24 35.08
C ALA A 8 -0.94 -5.36 33.81
N HIS A 9 0.09 -4.55 33.59
CA HIS A 9 0.19 -3.63 32.44
C HIS A 9 0.31 -4.36 31.09
N ARG A 10 0.92 -5.55 31.07
CA ARG A 10 1.01 -6.40 29.87
C ARG A 10 -0.33 -7.01 29.46
N ARG A 11 -1.23 -7.33 30.41
CA ARG A 11 -2.56 -7.89 30.12
C ARG A 11 -3.54 -6.86 29.57
N THR A 12 -3.48 -5.60 30.01
CA THR A 12 -4.33 -4.52 29.48
C THR A 12 -3.94 -4.11 28.07
N LEU A 13 -2.63 -3.97 27.80
CA LEU A 13 -2.13 -3.70 26.45
C LEU A 13 -2.45 -4.83 25.48
N ALA A 14 -2.27 -6.09 25.89
CA ALA A 14 -2.66 -7.24 25.08
C ALA A 14 -4.19 -7.28 24.82
N SER A 15 -5.02 -7.02 25.82
CA SER A 15 -6.49 -6.98 25.65
C SER A 15 -6.95 -5.84 24.72
N MET A 16 -6.28 -4.69 24.72
CA MET A 16 -6.57 -3.59 23.79
C MET A 16 -6.15 -3.93 22.35
N ILE A 17 -5.01 -4.62 22.18
CA ILE A 17 -4.54 -5.10 20.87
C ILE A 17 -5.46 -6.21 20.32
N PHE A 18 -5.98 -7.10 21.16
CA PHE A 18 -6.96 -8.10 20.72
C PHE A 18 -8.34 -7.49 20.42
N GLY A 19 -8.77 -6.48 21.20
CA GLY A 19 -10.04 -5.78 20.98
C GLY A 19 -10.07 -4.90 19.72
N SER A 20 -8.93 -4.32 19.32
CA SER A 20 -8.85 -3.49 18.10
C SER A 20 -9.20 -4.26 16.82
N ARG A 21 -8.96 -5.57 16.78
CA ARG A 21 -9.28 -6.45 15.64
C ARG A 21 -10.80 -6.55 15.40
N TRP A 22 -11.58 -6.63 16.48
CA TRP A 22 -13.04 -6.66 16.41
C TRP A 22 -13.62 -5.32 15.95
N LEU A 23 -12.94 -4.20 16.24
CA LEU A 23 -13.35 -2.89 15.74
C LEU A 23 -13.01 -2.68 14.25
N GLN A 24 -11.98 -3.35 13.74
CA GLN A 24 -11.55 -3.25 12.34
C GLN A 24 -12.47 -4.00 11.37
N LEU A 25 -13.01 -5.15 11.78
CA LEU A 25 -13.94 -5.95 10.96
C LEU A 25 -15.18 -5.15 10.47
N PRO A 26 -15.97 -4.49 11.34
CA PRO A 26 -17.13 -3.72 10.91
C PRO A 26 -16.76 -2.49 10.08
N LEU A 27 -15.58 -1.90 10.30
CA LEU A 27 -15.09 -0.80 9.47
C LEU A 27 -14.81 -1.26 8.04
N TYR A 28 -14.14 -2.39 7.82
CA TYR A 28 -13.93 -2.92 6.48
C TYR A 28 -15.23 -3.31 5.80
N LEU A 29 -16.17 -3.91 6.54
CA LEU A 29 -17.51 -4.20 6.01
C LEU A 29 -18.24 -2.93 5.59
N GLY A 30 -18.17 -1.87 6.41
CA GLY A 30 -18.73 -0.55 6.08
C GLY A 30 -18.09 0.05 4.83
N LEU A 31 -16.78 -0.06 4.66
CA LEU A 31 -16.07 0.40 3.46
C LEU A 31 -16.50 -0.38 2.20
N ILE A 32 -16.73 -1.69 2.31
CA ILE A 32 -17.26 -2.50 1.19
C ILE A 32 -18.67 -2.05 0.81
N VAL A 33 -19.55 -1.82 1.79
CA VAL A 33 -20.90 -1.30 1.53
C VAL A 33 -20.83 0.08 0.88
N ALA A 34 -19.97 0.98 1.37
CA ALA A 34 -19.74 2.29 0.76
C ALA A 34 -19.27 2.16 -0.70
N GLN A 35 -18.37 1.21 -0.98
CA GLN A 35 -17.93 0.91 -2.34
C GLN A 35 -19.11 0.50 -3.24
N CYS A 36 -20.01 -0.37 -2.76
CA CYS A 36 -21.21 -0.74 -3.52
C CYS A 36 -22.11 0.48 -3.82
N VAL A 37 -22.27 1.40 -2.86
CA VAL A 37 -23.03 2.64 -3.08
C VAL A 37 -22.37 3.51 -4.16
N TYR A 38 -21.05 3.65 -4.16
CA TYR A 38 -20.33 4.39 -5.20
C TYR A 38 -20.49 3.77 -6.59
N VAL A 39 -20.51 2.43 -6.69
CA VAL A 39 -20.79 1.74 -7.97
C VAL A 39 -22.19 2.07 -8.47
N ILE A 40 -23.19 2.05 -7.59
CA ILE A 40 -24.57 2.43 -7.95
C ILE A 40 -24.64 3.90 -8.40
N LEU A 41 -23.97 4.81 -7.69
CA LEU A 41 -23.90 6.22 -8.06
C LEU A 41 -23.27 6.40 -9.45
N PHE A 42 -22.16 5.70 -9.71
CA PHE A 42 -21.50 5.70 -11.02
C PHE A 42 -22.45 5.22 -12.13
N CYS A 43 -23.15 4.11 -11.93
CA CYS A 43 -24.13 3.61 -12.89
C CYS A 43 -25.26 4.62 -13.13
N LYS A 44 -25.74 5.31 -12.08
CA LYS A 44 -26.79 6.33 -12.20
C LYS A 44 -26.31 7.54 -13.03
N GLU A 45 -25.13 8.08 -12.71
CA GLU A 45 -24.57 9.22 -13.43
C GLU A 45 -24.22 8.87 -14.88
N LEU A 46 -23.70 7.66 -15.12
CA LEU A 46 -23.43 7.17 -16.46
C LEU A 46 -24.72 7.00 -17.27
N TRP A 47 -25.75 6.42 -16.68
CA TRP A 47 -27.06 6.29 -17.32
C TRP A 47 -27.67 7.66 -17.64
N HIS A 48 -27.58 8.60 -16.70
CA HIS A 48 -28.03 9.98 -16.89
C HIS A 48 -27.32 10.66 -18.06
N LEU A 49 -25.99 10.50 -18.16
CA LEU A 49 -25.19 10.99 -19.29
C LEU A 49 -25.63 10.36 -20.62
N LEU A 50 -25.78 9.04 -20.67
CA LEU A 50 -26.14 8.33 -21.91
C LEU A 50 -27.52 8.74 -22.45
N VAL A 51 -28.52 8.87 -21.57
CA VAL A 51 -29.89 9.20 -21.97
C VAL A 51 -30.03 10.66 -22.43
N HIS A 52 -29.28 11.58 -21.82
CA HIS A 52 -29.39 13.02 -22.09
C HIS A 52 -28.22 13.58 -22.93
N ALA A 53 -27.34 12.72 -23.47
CA ALA A 53 -26.17 13.12 -24.25
C ALA A 53 -26.51 14.02 -25.45
N ALA A 54 -27.68 13.83 -26.06
CA ALA A 54 -28.13 14.62 -27.21
C ALA A 54 -28.78 15.96 -26.82
N THR A 55 -29.13 16.13 -25.54
CA THR A 55 -29.83 17.33 -25.03
C THR A 55 -28.93 18.24 -24.20
N PHE A 56 -27.84 17.72 -23.63
CA PHE A 56 -26.91 18.51 -22.83
C PHE A 56 -25.98 19.37 -23.68
N SER A 57 -25.62 20.51 -23.12
CA SER A 57 -24.53 21.34 -23.65
C SER A 57 -23.17 20.66 -23.45
N GLU A 58 -22.18 21.06 -24.25
CA GLU A 58 -20.80 20.58 -24.12
C GLU A 58 -20.24 20.78 -22.71
N GLN A 59 -20.57 21.90 -22.07
CA GLN A 59 -20.16 22.21 -20.70
C GLN A 59 -20.78 21.26 -19.68
N GLU A 60 -22.07 20.95 -19.78
CA GLU A 60 -22.74 20.01 -18.88
C GLU A 60 -22.21 18.59 -19.03
N ILE A 61 -21.98 18.14 -20.27
CA ILE A 61 -21.38 16.84 -20.55
C ILE A 61 -19.99 16.76 -19.91
N MET A 62 -19.16 17.79 -20.09
CA MET A 62 -17.84 17.86 -19.45
C MET A 62 -17.91 17.80 -17.92
N LEU A 63 -18.85 18.51 -17.28
CA LEU A 63 -19.03 18.48 -15.83
C LEU A 63 -19.48 17.10 -15.31
N ILE A 64 -20.39 16.43 -16.03
CA ILE A 64 -20.83 15.08 -15.66
C ILE A 64 -19.68 14.08 -15.82
N VAL A 65 -18.88 14.19 -16.90
CA VAL A 65 -17.69 13.35 -17.08
C VAL A 65 -16.66 13.58 -15.96
N LEU A 66 -16.42 14.84 -15.56
CA LEU A 66 -15.53 15.13 -14.42
C LEU A 66 -16.03 14.51 -13.12
N ALA A 67 -17.35 14.53 -12.88
CA ALA A 67 -17.95 13.88 -11.71
C ALA A 67 -17.80 12.34 -11.76
N LEU A 68 -17.95 11.73 -12.94
CA LEU A 68 -17.73 10.30 -13.13
C LEU A 68 -16.27 9.89 -12.86
N ILE A 69 -15.31 10.68 -13.33
CA ILE A 69 -13.88 10.44 -13.07
C ILE A 69 -13.59 10.53 -11.56
N ASP A 70 -14.18 11.50 -10.86
CA ASP A 70 -13.99 11.68 -9.42
C ASP A 70 -14.45 10.45 -8.62
N VAL A 71 -15.66 9.96 -8.90
CA VAL A 71 -16.20 8.75 -8.27
C VAL A 71 -15.29 7.53 -8.48
N VAL A 72 -14.76 7.36 -9.70
CA VAL A 72 -13.85 6.24 -10.02
C VAL A 72 -12.55 6.33 -9.24
N MET A 73 -11.97 7.52 -9.14
CA MET A 73 -10.70 7.70 -8.44
C MET A 73 -10.85 7.52 -6.92
N ILE A 74 -11.95 8.00 -6.31
CA ILE A 74 -12.26 7.71 -4.90
C ILE A 74 -12.45 6.20 -4.70
N SER A 75 -13.17 5.53 -5.61
CA SER A 75 -13.40 4.09 -5.56
C SER A 75 -12.10 3.27 -5.62
N ASN A 76 -11.14 3.69 -6.43
CA ASN A 76 -9.83 3.03 -6.53
C ASN A 76 -8.98 3.24 -5.25
N LEU A 77 -9.10 4.41 -4.63
CA LEU A 77 -8.49 4.68 -3.33
C LEU A 77 -9.06 3.81 -2.23
N LEU A 78 -10.40 3.69 -2.17
CA LEU A 78 -11.08 2.87 -1.17
C LEU A 78 -10.63 1.41 -1.26
N VAL A 79 -10.53 0.85 -2.46
CA VAL A 79 -9.99 -0.51 -2.65
C VAL A 79 -8.57 -0.62 -2.10
N MET A 80 -7.70 0.36 -2.38
CA MET A 80 -6.34 0.37 -1.85
C MET A 80 -6.30 0.42 -0.31
N VAL A 81 -7.21 1.19 0.31
CA VAL A 81 -7.32 1.30 1.78
C VAL A 81 -7.87 0.02 2.39
N ILE A 82 -8.87 -0.62 1.77
CA ILE A 82 -9.43 -1.89 2.24
C ILE A 82 -8.36 -2.98 2.19
N VAL A 83 -7.69 -3.15 1.05
CA VAL A 83 -6.66 -4.19 0.86
C VAL A 83 -5.45 -3.92 1.74
N GLY A 84 -4.93 -2.68 1.75
CA GLY A 84 -3.79 -2.31 2.59
C GLY A 84 -4.07 -2.42 4.08
N GLY A 85 -5.30 -2.09 4.50
CA GLY A 85 -5.75 -2.25 5.88
C GLY A 85 -5.87 -3.72 6.28
N TYR A 86 -6.49 -4.55 5.44
CA TYR A 86 -6.62 -5.99 5.64
C TYR A 86 -5.23 -6.66 5.75
N GLU A 87 -4.32 -6.35 4.84
CA GLU A 87 -2.91 -6.77 4.87
C GLU A 87 -2.23 -6.40 6.20
N THR A 88 -2.37 -5.14 6.62
CA THR A 88 -1.64 -4.61 7.77
C THR A 88 -2.14 -5.15 9.12
N PHE A 89 -3.46 -5.30 9.29
CA PHE A 89 -4.05 -5.57 10.61
C PHE A 89 -4.72 -6.94 10.75
N VAL A 90 -5.16 -7.55 9.65
CA VAL A 90 -5.86 -8.85 9.67
C VAL A 90 -4.92 -9.98 9.25
N SER A 91 -4.14 -9.80 8.16
CA SER A 91 -3.27 -10.83 7.56
C SER A 91 -2.00 -11.13 8.37
N ARG A 92 -1.30 -10.09 8.88
CA ARG A 92 0.01 -10.21 9.56
C ARG A 92 0.02 -10.90 10.92
N LEU A 93 -1.15 -11.20 11.47
CA LEU A 93 -1.35 -11.35 12.91
C LEU A 93 -1.81 -12.80 13.23
N HIS A 94 -1.35 -13.76 12.40
CA HIS A 94 -1.67 -15.20 12.45
C HIS A 94 -0.45 -16.14 12.38
N LEU A 95 0.77 -15.66 12.72
CA LEU A 95 1.97 -16.51 12.78
C LEU A 95 2.60 -16.47 14.18
N GLU A 96 1.95 -17.12 15.13
CA GLU A 96 2.60 -17.67 16.31
C GLU A 96 3.01 -19.11 15.99
N GLY A 97 4.32 -19.40 15.87
CA GLY A 97 4.80 -20.79 15.99
C GLY A 97 5.95 -21.31 15.13
N HIS A 98 6.80 -20.51 14.47
CA HIS A 98 8.05 -21.03 13.86
C HIS A 98 9.29 -20.17 14.19
N PRO A 99 10.41 -20.79 14.67
CA PRO A 99 11.65 -20.11 15.08
C PRO A 99 12.56 -19.64 13.94
N ASP A 100 12.11 -19.74 12.69
CA ASP A 100 12.71 -19.06 11.55
C ASP A 100 11.63 -18.17 10.95
N GLN A 101 11.72 -16.86 11.15
CA GLN A 101 10.80 -15.88 10.57
C GLN A 101 11.32 -15.48 9.18
N PRO A 102 10.68 -15.88 8.07
CA PRO A 102 11.16 -15.52 6.75
C PRO A 102 10.88 -14.03 6.43
N GLU A 103 11.63 -13.50 5.47
CA GLU A 103 11.79 -12.11 4.98
C GLU A 103 10.51 -11.34 4.53
N TRP A 104 9.32 -11.85 4.76
CA TRP A 104 8.06 -11.36 4.15
C TRP A 104 7.37 -10.19 4.87
N LEU A 105 7.87 -9.67 6.00
CA LEU A 105 7.29 -8.47 6.65
C LEU A 105 7.82 -7.13 6.10
N ASP A 106 8.91 -7.17 5.35
CA ASP A 106 9.61 -5.97 4.88
C ASP A 106 9.33 -5.62 3.40
N HIS A 107 8.75 -6.56 2.64
CA HIS A 107 8.56 -6.39 1.18
C HIS A 107 7.10 -6.34 0.70
N VAL A 108 6.13 -6.18 1.61
CA VAL A 108 4.80 -5.68 1.19
C VAL A 108 4.80 -4.17 1.26
N ASN A 109 5.64 -3.59 0.42
CA ASN A 109 5.46 -2.32 -0.29
C ASN A 109 4.71 -1.18 0.43
N ALA A 110 5.03 -0.92 1.69
CA ALA A 110 4.52 0.24 2.42
C ALA A 110 4.82 1.55 1.65
N SER A 111 5.91 1.55 0.90
CA SER A 111 6.33 2.53 -0.10
C SER A 111 5.29 2.73 -1.21
N VAL A 112 4.95 1.69 -1.98
CA VAL A 112 3.92 1.79 -3.05
C VAL A 112 2.53 2.09 -2.50
N LEU A 113 2.19 1.64 -1.29
CA LEU A 113 0.92 1.99 -0.64
C LEU A 113 0.83 3.50 -0.35
N LYS A 114 1.89 4.09 0.19
CA LYS A 114 1.98 5.53 0.47
C LYS A 114 1.98 6.36 -0.82
N ILE A 115 2.73 5.95 -1.84
CA ILE A 115 2.77 6.64 -3.13
C ILE A 115 1.40 6.62 -3.80
N LYS A 116 0.72 5.47 -3.84
CA LYS A 116 -0.63 5.35 -4.43
C LYS A 116 -1.65 6.23 -3.72
N LEU A 117 -1.59 6.30 -2.39
CA LEU A 117 -2.45 7.19 -1.61
C LEU A 117 -2.20 8.67 -1.95
N ALA A 118 -0.93 9.10 -1.96
CA ALA A 118 -0.56 10.48 -2.24
C ALA A 118 -0.95 10.91 -3.65
N MET A 119 -0.66 10.07 -4.66
CA MET A 119 -1.01 10.34 -6.06
C MET A 119 -2.51 10.46 -6.26
N ALA A 120 -3.29 9.61 -5.59
CA ALA A 120 -4.73 9.69 -5.71
C ALA A 120 -5.28 10.95 -5.04
N ILE A 121 -4.82 11.34 -3.85
CA ILE A 121 -5.22 12.61 -3.19
C ILE A 121 -4.92 13.83 -4.09
N VAL A 122 -3.74 13.87 -4.72
CA VAL A 122 -3.40 14.91 -5.70
C VAL A 122 -4.40 14.91 -6.86
N GLY A 123 -4.68 13.73 -7.43
CA GLY A 123 -5.68 13.56 -8.49
C GLY A 123 -7.07 14.07 -8.10
N ILE A 124 -7.54 13.76 -6.88
CA ILE A 124 -8.86 14.21 -6.39
C ILE A 124 -8.90 15.73 -6.38
N SER A 125 -7.87 16.33 -5.78
CA SER A 125 -7.77 17.77 -5.67
C SER A 125 -7.67 18.46 -7.04
N SER A 126 -6.99 17.86 -8.02
CA SER A 126 -6.87 18.41 -9.39
C SER A 126 -8.22 18.44 -10.11
N ILE A 127 -9.00 17.36 -10.03
CA ILE A 127 -10.32 17.28 -10.70
C ILE A 127 -11.28 18.31 -10.12
N HIS A 128 -11.29 18.48 -8.81
CA HIS A 128 -12.07 19.52 -8.15
C HIS A 128 -11.67 20.91 -8.65
N LEU A 129 -10.37 21.19 -8.81
CA LEU A 129 -9.89 22.49 -9.29
C LEU A 129 -10.29 22.73 -10.74
N LEU A 130 -10.19 21.71 -11.59
CA LEU A 130 -10.63 21.79 -12.98
C LEU A 130 -12.13 22.04 -13.09
N LYS A 131 -12.95 21.36 -12.27
CA LYS A 131 -14.40 21.61 -12.19
C LYS A 131 -14.68 23.05 -11.78
N THR A 132 -14.06 23.53 -10.71
CA THR A 132 -14.20 24.91 -10.25
C THR A 132 -13.76 25.92 -11.32
N PHE A 133 -12.68 25.64 -12.07
CA PHE A 133 -12.19 26.50 -13.15
C PHE A 133 -13.19 26.60 -14.31
N ILE A 134 -13.78 25.47 -14.71
CA ILE A 134 -14.81 25.43 -15.76
C ILE A 134 -16.06 26.20 -15.33
N GLU A 135 -16.52 25.99 -14.09
CA GLU A 135 -17.67 26.71 -13.53
C GLU A 135 -17.37 28.22 -13.34
N ALA A 136 -16.09 28.54 -13.09
CA ALA A 136 -15.58 29.90 -12.98
C ALA A 136 -15.43 30.64 -14.33
N GLY A 137 -15.55 29.95 -15.47
CA GLY A 137 -15.63 30.61 -16.79
C GLY A 137 -16.83 31.56 -16.95
N HIS A 138 -17.81 31.47 -16.04
CA HIS A 138 -18.97 32.37 -15.93
C HIS A 138 -18.85 33.42 -14.79
N LEU A 139 -17.66 33.59 -14.20
CA LEU A 139 -17.37 34.63 -13.21
C LEU A 139 -17.68 36.02 -13.79
N GLY A 140 -18.70 36.68 -13.26
CA GLY A 140 -19.19 37.97 -13.75
C GLY A 140 -20.72 38.03 -13.92
N THR A 141 -21.40 36.89 -13.86
CA THR A 141 -22.87 36.84 -13.78
C THR A 141 -23.33 36.80 -12.31
N PRO A 142 -24.51 37.34 -11.94
CA PRO A 142 -25.02 37.35 -10.56
C PRO A 142 -25.26 35.97 -9.93
N SER A 143 -25.08 34.88 -10.70
CA SER A 143 -25.32 33.49 -10.29
C SER A 143 -24.04 32.66 -10.08
N ALA A 144 -22.86 33.29 -10.07
CA ALA A 144 -21.60 32.57 -9.85
C ALA A 144 -21.56 31.94 -8.45
N LYS A 145 -21.64 30.60 -8.39
CA LYS A 145 -21.57 29.83 -7.13
C LYS A 145 -20.19 29.87 -6.45
N PHE A 146 -19.14 30.26 -7.17
CA PHE A 146 -17.77 30.27 -6.68
C PHE A 146 -17.20 31.68 -6.58
N THR A 147 -16.68 32.02 -5.40
CA THR A 147 -15.97 33.29 -5.17
C THR A 147 -14.51 33.16 -5.61
N SER A 148 -13.91 34.23 -6.13
CA SER A 148 -12.47 34.33 -6.43
C SER A 148 -11.60 33.83 -5.27
N THR A 149 -11.97 34.16 -4.04
CA THR A 149 -11.33 33.67 -2.80
C THR A 149 -11.36 32.14 -2.67
N GLY A 150 -12.45 31.48 -3.04
CA GLY A 150 -12.58 30.03 -2.99
C GLY A 150 -11.64 29.33 -3.99
N VAL A 151 -11.57 29.83 -5.23
CA VAL A 151 -10.66 29.31 -6.26
C VAL A 151 -9.20 29.50 -5.86
N MET A 152 -8.86 30.64 -5.25
CA MET A 152 -7.52 30.93 -4.74
C MET A 152 -7.10 29.93 -3.66
N TRP A 153 -7.93 29.72 -2.62
CA TRP A 153 -7.62 28.75 -1.57
C TRP A 153 -7.53 27.32 -2.08
N GLN A 154 -8.41 26.94 -3.01
CA GLN A 154 -8.37 25.63 -3.65
C GLN A 154 -7.07 25.41 -4.43
N THR A 155 -6.56 26.45 -5.10
CA THR A 155 -5.28 26.41 -5.82
C THR A 155 -4.09 26.30 -4.87
N ILE A 156 -4.11 27.06 -3.76
CA ILE A 156 -3.06 26.99 -2.73
C ILE A 156 -3.00 25.59 -2.10
N ILE A 157 -4.15 25.04 -1.71
CA ILE A 157 -4.22 23.68 -1.14
C ILE A 157 -3.73 22.64 -2.14
N HIS A 158 -4.10 22.77 -3.42
CA HIS A 158 -3.65 21.85 -4.45
C HIS A 158 -2.12 21.87 -4.61
N LEU A 159 -1.51 23.05 -4.60
CA LEU A 159 -0.06 23.20 -4.65
C LEU A 159 0.62 22.52 -3.44
N VAL A 160 0.04 22.67 -2.24
CA VAL A 160 0.53 21.99 -1.02
C VAL A 160 0.48 20.47 -1.17
N PHE A 161 -0.59 19.91 -1.76
CA PHE A 161 -0.67 18.47 -2.02
C PHE A 161 0.37 17.99 -3.04
N ILE A 162 0.62 18.74 -4.12
CA ILE A 162 1.67 18.41 -5.09
C ILE A 162 3.04 18.37 -4.41
N VAL A 163 3.38 19.41 -3.63
CA VAL A 163 4.65 19.49 -2.90
C VAL A 163 4.78 18.33 -1.92
N SER A 164 3.70 17.99 -1.21
CA SER A 164 3.66 16.87 -0.28
C SER A 164 3.88 15.53 -0.98
N ALA A 165 3.25 15.30 -2.14
CA ALA A 165 3.41 14.07 -2.91
C ALA A 165 4.84 13.91 -3.45
N ILE A 166 5.46 15.00 -3.92
CA ILE A 166 6.87 15.03 -4.32
C ILE A 166 7.76 14.67 -3.13
N GLY A 167 7.50 15.24 -1.94
CA GLY A 167 8.24 14.91 -0.72
C GLY A 167 8.16 13.43 -0.35
N ILE A 168 6.96 12.85 -0.41
CA ILE A 168 6.75 11.41 -0.16
C ILE A 168 7.52 10.57 -1.18
N ALA A 169 7.43 10.89 -2.47
CA ALA A 169 8.16 10.18 -3.52
C ALA A 169 9.69 10.29 -3.35
N TYR A 170 10.18 11.46 -2.94
CA TYR A 170 11.61 11.70 -2.71
C TYR A 170 12.15 10.87 -1.53
N VAL A 171 11.44 10.87 -0.39
CA VAL A 171 11.80 10.05 0.77
C VAL A 171 11.79 8.57 0.40
N ASP A 172 10.77 8.14 -0.34
CA ASP A 172 10.64 6.75 -0.78
C ASP A 172 11.77 6.31 -1.72
N TYR A 173 12.16 7.18 -2.65
CA TYR A 173 13.29 6.97 -3.54
C TYR A 173 14.62 6.85 -2.76
N LEU A 174 14.84 7.72 -1.77
CA LEU A 174 16.05 7.68 -0.96
C LEU A 174 16.15 6.39 -0.13
N SER A 175 15.04 5.96 0.48
CA SER A 175 14.97 4.69 1.20
C SER A 175 15.24 3.48 0.29
N SER A 176 14.76 3.50 -0.95
CA SER A 176 14.96 2.43 -1.93
C SER A 176 16.42 2.31 -2.41
N LYS A 177 17.15 3.44 -2.48
CA LYS A 177 18.56 3.47 -2.90
C LYS A 177 19.52 2.89 -1.85
N SER A 178 19.19 2.99 -0.57
CA SER A 178 19.97 2.45 0.55
C SER A 178 20.02 0.90 0.55
N ASN A 179 18.97 0.23 0.09
CA ASN A 179 18.84 -1.23 0.17
C ASN A 179 19.62 -2.01 -0.90
N HIS A 180 20.15 -1.38 -1.94
CA HIS A 180 20.90 -2.05 -3.03
C HIS A 180 22.43 -2.08 -2.83
N GLY A 181 22.94 -1.64 -1.67
CA GLY A 181 24.38 -1.43 -1.44
C GLY A 181 25.17 -2.57 -0.77
N ARG A 182 24.58 -3.73 -0.46
CA ARG A 182 25.32 -4.85 0.17
C ARG A 182 25.60 -5.97 -0.83
N PRO A 183 26.85 -6.15 -1.32
CA PRO A 183 27.22 -7.34 -2.05
C PRO A 183 27.17 -8.52 -1.08
N LYS A 184 26.41 -9.58 -1.42
CA LYS A 184 26.48 -10.86 -0.72
C LYS A 184 27.86 -11.46 -0.94
N SER A 185 28.76 -11.26 0.02
CA SER A 185 30.03 -11.99 0.11
C SER A 185 29.72 -13.49 0.18
N HIS A 186 29.95 -14.21 -0.91
CA HIS A 186 30.00 -15.67 -0.90
C HIS A 186 31.25 -16.09 -0.13
N GLY A 187 31.07 -16.40 1.15
CA GLY A 187 32.07 -17.09 1.96
C GLY A 187 32.21 -18.54 1.50
N HIS A 188 33.08 -18.79 0.52
CA HIS A 188 33.56 -20.13 0.24
C HIS A 188 34.63 -20.45 1.29
N SER A 189 34.24 -21.22 2.31
CA SER A 189 35.12 -21.65 3.40
C SER A 189 36.11 -22.68 2.85
N HIS A 190 37.37 -22.26 2.73
CA HIS A 190 38.51 -23.16 2.68
C HIS A 190 38.58 -23.96 3.99
N ASN A 191 38.64 -25.28 3.89
CA ASN A 191 39.00 -26.13 5.02
C ASN A 191 40.19 -27.00 4.61
N HIS A 192 41.35 -26.75 5.23
CA HIS A 192 42.56 -27.56 5.12
C HIS A 192 43.19 -27.75 6.51
N THR A 193 43.73 -28.96 6.70
CA THR A 193 44.62 -29.47 7.78
C THR A 193 43.90 -29.99 9.05
N ASN A 194 44.27 -31.10 9.70
CA ASN A 194 45.41 -32.04 9.59
C ASN A 194 45.11 -33.35 10.40
N SER A 195 45.75 -34.46 9.99
CA SER A 195 45.85 -35.85 10.54
C SER A 195 46.25 -35.99 12.05
N PRO A 196 46.24 -37.17 12.75
CA PRO A 196 46.81 -38.46 12.30
C PRO A 196 46.27 -39.81 12.87
N SER A 197 46.91 -40.90 12.38
CA SER A 197 47.08 -42.26 12.93
C SER A 197 45.93 -43.29 12.82
N HIS A 198 46.14 -44.33 12.00
CA HIS A 198 46.37 -45.69 12.49
C HIS A 198 46.82 -46.60 11.33
N ALA A 199 48.06 -47.08 11.43
CA ALA A 199 48.56 -48.23 10.70
C ALA A 199 47.87 -49.49 11.26
N CYS A 200 47.35 -50.34 10.39
CA CYS A 200 47.13 -51.75 10.73
C CYS A 200 47.41 -52.60 9.49
N SER A 201 48.57 -53.24 9.55
CA SER A 201 49.02 -54.31 8.69
C SER A 201 48.06 -55.49 8.79
N HIS A 202 47.71 -56.11 7.68
CA HIS A 202 47.38 -57.53 7.66
C HIS A 202 48.08 -58.20 6.48
N ASP A 203 48.80 -59.24 6.86
CA ASP A 203 49.74 -60.06 6.14
C ASP A 203 49.03 -61.31 5.59
N HIS A 204 49.65 -61.93 4.55
CA HIS A 204 49.54 -63.35 4.16
C HIS A 204 48.19 -63.92 3.65
N THR A 205 48.04 -64.65 2.52
CA THR A 205 48.82 -65.71 1.81
C THR A 205 48.12 -66.06 0.44
N PRO A 206 48.37 -67.16 -0.32
CA PRO A 206 49.22 -67.18 -1.52
C PRO A 206 48.56 -67.75 -2.81
N SER A 207 49.30 -67.69 -3.92
CA SER A 207 49.34 -68.63 -5.08
C SER A 207 48.05 -69.13 -5.75
N HIS A 208 47.90 -68.86 -7.06
CA HIS A 208 47.57 -69.88 -8.07
C HIS A 208 47.86 -69.39 -9.52
N ILE A 209 48.77 -70.11 -10.21
CA ILE A 209 48.65 -70.71 -11.56
C ILE A 209 47.81 -69.88 -12.58
N GLY A 210 48.32 -69.29 -13.67
CA GLY A 210 49.08 -69.87 -14.77
C GLY A 210 48.13 -70.33 -15.90
N SER A 211 48.06 -69.63 -17.04
CA SER A 211 47.90 -70.19 -18.41
C SER A 211 47.42 -69.18 -19.45
N HIS A 212 48.14 -69.16 -20.59
CA HIS A 212 47.83 -68.66 -21.94
C HIS A 212 47.89 -67.16 -22.25
#